data_AF-A0AAV4GQ04-F1
#
_entry.id   AF-A0AAV4GQ04-F1
#
_cell.length_a   1.000
_cell.length_b   1.000
_cell.length_c   1.000
_cell.angle_alpha   90.00
_cell.angle_beta   90.00
_cell.angle_gamma   90.00
#
_symmetry.space_group_name_H-M   'P 1'
#
loop_
_entity.id
_entity.type
_entity.pdbx_description
1 polymer ?
#
loop_
_entity_poly.entity_id
_entity_poly.type
_entity_poly.pdbx_seq_one_letter_code
_entity_poly.pdbx_strand_id
1 'polypeptide(L)'
;MNKTVSEFELDSLYEAYAKTCIQFKALKDDYGSLKSDFDKIQADLEEANKQLLVQATQLDDEKIQLHRLKQLTAQHLILNCILLGKVSVGMEEKVTQTSPYPPQLMPRQAERDQADIEPQKPAHNESVEAELREKLAKMEAMYDIIKRENESTKRQMAKLTSKLRILSEENEYLDKSLGTTIHKQGRFVVRKYLECDRCYQGFSSQEEMEKSTCRYHPKHAVPHDGPDGRKYYYLCCSEPVKKGQASGCCTGRHILNLKNG
;
A
#
# COMPACT_ATOMS: atom_id res chain seq x y z
N MET A 1 31.11 -20.65 -27.37
CA MET A 1 30.74 -21.90 -26.67
C MET A 1 29.26 -21.84 -26.37
N ASN A 2 28.43 -22.58 -27.10
CA ASN A 2 26.99 -22.65 -26.83
C ASN A 2 26.77 -23.56 -25.62
N LYS A 3 26.31 -22.98 -24.50
CA LYS A 3 25.84 -23.76 -23.34
C LYS A 3 24.43 -24.23 -23.66
N THR A 4 24.28 -25.50 -24.03
CA THR A 4 22.98 -26.16 -24.11
C THR A 4 22.52 -26.51 -22.69
N VAL A 5 21.46 -25.86 -22.23
CA VAL A 5 20.76 -26.22 -20.98
C VAL A 5 19.88 -27.43 -21.28
N SER A 6 19.92 -28.45 -20.42
CA SER A 6 19.11 -29.66 -20.61
C SER A 6 17.62 -29.36 -20.40
N GLU A 7 16.73 -30.09 -21.07
CA GLU A 7 15.27 -29.97 -20.87
C GLU A 7 14.88 -30.12 -19.39
N PHE A 8 15.58 -30.99 -18.66
CA PHE A 8 15.36 -31.19 -17.23
C PHE A 8 15.67 -29.94 -16.38
N GLU A 9 16.73 -29.20 -16.71
CA GLU A 9 17.06 -27.93 -16.03
C GLU A 9 16.04 -26.83 -16.37
N LEU A 10 15.48 -26.86 -17.58
CA LEU A 10 14.45 -25.93 -18.02
C LEU A 10 13.13 -26.17 -17.27
N ASP A 11 12.70 -27.43 -17.14
CA ASP A 11 11.49 -27.80 -16.41
C ASP A 11 11.59 -27.45 -14.92
N SER A 12 12.76 -27.69 -14.31
CA SER A 12 13.04 -27.30 -12.91
C SER A 12 12.94 -25.78 -12.72
N LEU A 13 13.46 -24.99 -13.67
CA LEU A 13 13.33 -23.53 -13.65
C LEU A 13 11.89 -23.06 -13.80
N TYR A 14 11.10 -23.70 -14.67
CA TYR A 14 9.68 -23.39 -14.82
C TYR A 14 8.89 -23.70 -13.56
N GLU A 15 9.19 -24.82 -12.90
CA GLU A 15 8.54 -25.20 -11.64
C GLU A 15 8.90 -24.22 -10.50
N ALA A 16 10.17 -23.83 -10.39
CA ALA A 16 10.63 -22.83 -9.43
C ALA A 16 9.97 -21.46 -9.68
N TYR A 17 9.86 -21.06 -10.95
CA TYR A 17 9.17 -19.82 -11.32
C TYR A 17 7.69 -19.86 -10.94
N ALA A 18 6.98 -20.96 -11.23
CA ALA A 18 5.58 -21.13 -10.88
C ALA A 18 5.36 -21.04 -9.35
N LYS A 19 6.20 -21.72 -8.55
CA LYS A 19 6.15 -21.64 -7.09
C LYS A 19 6.37 -20.21 -6.59
N THR A 20 7.35 -19.51 -7.16
CA THR A 20 7.65 -18.12 -6.81
C THR A 20 6.49 -17.18 -7.15
N CYS A 21 5.84 -17.37 -8.31
CA CYS A 21 4.66 -16.58 -8.69
C CYS A 21 3.48 -16.79 -7.73
N ILE A 22 3.27 -18.02 -7.26
CA ILE A 22 2.22 -18.32 -6.27
C ILE A 22 2.53 -17.61 -4.94
N GLN A 23 3.78 -17.69 -4.46
CA GLN A 23 4.20 -17.00 -3.23
C GLN A 23 4.09 -15.49 -3.36
N PHE A 24 4.46 -14.91 -4.50
CA PHE A 24 4.35 -13.48 -4.74
C PHE A 24 2.90 -13.01 -4.76
N LYS A 25 1.98 -13.84 -5.28
CA LYS A 25 0.56 -13.54 -5.26
C LYS A 25 0.01 -13.55 -3.82
N ALA A 26 0.35 -14.57 -3.03
CA ALA A 26 -0.01 -14.62 -1.62
C ALA A 26 0.51 -13.38 -0.85
N LEU A 27 1.78 -13.03 -1.04
CA LEU A 27 2.38 -11.85 -0.42
C LEU A 27 1.66 -10.55 -0.81
N LYS A 28 1.22 -10.44 -2.07
CA LYS A 28 0.47 -9.27 -2.54
C LYS A 28 -0.90 -9.16 -1.86
N ASP A 29 -1.58 -10.28 -1.67
CA ASP A 29 -2.87 -10.33 -1.00
C ASP A 29 -2.73 -10.02 0.50
N ASP A 30 -1.68 -10.55 1.15
CA ASP A 30 -1.32 -10.24 2.54
C ASP A 30 -1.00 -8.75 2.72
N TYR A 31 -0.22 -8.17 1.80
CA TYR A 31 0.08 -6.74 1.81
C TYR A 31 -1.18 -5.88 1.64
N GLY A 32 -2.11 -6.30 0.77
CA GLY A 32 -3.40 -5.63 0.60
C GLY A 32 -4.22 -5.59 1.90
N SER A 33 -4.23 -6.72 2.62
CA SER A 33 -4.91 -6.83 3.92
C SER A 33 -4.24 -5.95 4.98
N LEU A 34 -2.91 -6.00 5.09
CA LEU A 34 -2.16 -5.17 6.03
C LEU A 34 -2.36 -3.67 5.77
N LYS A 35 -2.40 -3.26 4.49
CA LYS A 35 -2.68 -1.88 4.12
C LYS A 35 -4.08 -1.46 4.57
N SER A 36 -5.08 -2.31 4.36
CA SER A 36 -6.45 -2.02 4.82
C SER A 36 -6.53 -1.85 6.33
N ASP A 37 -5.79 -2.64 7.10
CA ASP A 37 -5.78 -2.51 8.57
C ASP A 37 -5.03 -1.25 9.02
N PHE A 38 -3.95 -0.88 8.32
CA PHE A 38 -3.27 0.40 8.56
C PHE A 38 -4.20 1.59 8.30
N ASP A 39 -4.93 1.58 7.19
CA ASP A 39 -5.87 2.65 6.83
C ASP A 39 -6.99 2.79 7.88
N LYS A 40 -7.48 1.67 8.44
CA LYS A 40 -8.45 1.69 9.56
C LYS A 40 -7.87 2.29 10.83
N ILE A 41 -6.67 1.84 11.24
CA ILE A 41 -6.00 2.34 12.44
C ILE A 41 -5.74 3.84 12.31
N GLN A 42 -5.37 4.32 11.12
CA GLN A 42 -5.18 5.74 10.86
C GLN A 42 -6.49 6.52 11.03
N ALA A 43 -7.61 6.02 10.50
CA ALA A 43 -8.92 6.64 10.67
C ALA A 43 -9.36 6.68 12.14
N ASP A 44 -9.16 5.59 12.89
CA ASP A 44 -9.48 5.51 14.31
C ASP A 44 -8.64 6.52 15.13
N LEU A 45 -7.36 6.70 14.76
CA LEU A 45 -6.47 7.64 15.42
C LEU A 45 -6.85 9.10 15.13
N GLU A 46 -7.25 9.41 13.91
CA GLU A 46 -7.77 10.73 13.55
C GLU A 46 -9.05 11.06 14.34
N GLU A 47 -9.94 10.08 14.51
CA GLU A 47 -11.17 10.25 15.28
C GLU A 47 -10.89 10.42 16.78
N ALA A 48 -10.00 9.62 17.35
CA ALA A 48 -9.56 9.77 18.73
C ALA A 48 -8.93 11.15 18.99
N ASN A 49 -8.15 11.67 18.04
CA ASN A 49 -7.53 12.98 18.15
C ASN A 49 -8.57 14.12 18.12
N LYS A 50 -9.61 14.01 17.30
CA LYS A 50 -10.74 14.95 17.32
C LYS A 50 -11.46 14.94 18.66
N GLN A 51 -11.70 13.76 19.22
CA GLN A 51 -12.36 13.62 20.53
C GLN A 51 -11.52 14.25 21.65
N LEU A 52 -10.21 14.05 21.64
CA LEU A 52 -9.29 14.70 22.57
C LEU A 52 -9.33 16.23 22.46
N LEU A 53 -9.37 16.76 21.24
CA LEU A 53 -9.48 18.21 21.02
C LEU A 53 -10.78 18.77 21.60
N VAL A 54 -11.91 18.07 21.38
CA VAL A 54 -13.21 18.47 21.95
C VAL A 54 -13.16 18.44 23.48
N GLN A 55 -12.61 17.39 24.09
CA GLN A 55 -12.47 17.31 25.54
C GLN A 55 -11.58 18.43 26.10
N ALA A 56 -10.47 18.75 25.42
CA ALA A 56 -9.61 19.86 25.82
C ALA A 56 -10.36 21.21 25.81
N THR A 57 -11.16 21.47 24.76
CA THR A 57 -11.97 22.70 24.71
C THR A 57 -13.02 22.77 25.81
N GLN A 58 -13.66 21.65 26.16
CA GLN A 58 -14.62 21.59 27.27
C GLN A 58 -13.96 21.89 28.62
N LEU A 59 -12.77 21.33 28.87
CA LEU A 59 -12.02 21.60 30.10
C LEU A 59 -11.60 23.06 30.22
N ASP A 60 -11.22 23.72 29.12
CA ASP A 60 -10.91 25.14 29.11
C ASP A 60 -12.15 26.00 29.45
N ASP A 61 -13.31 25.65 28.89
CA ASP A 61 -14.58 26.33 29.21
C ASP A 61 -14.96 26.15 30.69
N GLU A 62 -14.83 24.94 31.23
CA GLU A 62 -15.07 24.66 32.66
C GLU A 62 -14.13 25.48 33.56
N LYS A 63 -12.86 25.60 33.19
CA LYS A 63 -11.87 26.41 33.91
C LYS A 63 -12.24 27.89 33.90
N ILE A 64 -12.74 28.42 32.78
CA ILE A 64 -13.24 29.79 32.69
C ILE A 64 -14.45 30.00 33.60
N GLN A 65 -15.40 29.05 33.62
CA GLN A 65 -16.56 29.13 34.52
C GLN A 65 -16.15 29.11 35.99
N LEU A 66 -15.23 28.22 36.37
CA LEU A 66 -14.70 28.14 37.73
C LEU A 66 -14.06 29.46 38.16
N HIS A 67 -13.29 30.10 37.27
CA HIS A 67 -12.67 31.39 37.54
C HIS A 67 -13.71 32.49 37.78
N ARG A 68 -14.77 32.54 36.96
CA ARG A 68 -15.89 33.48 37.15
C ARG A 68 -16.60 33.26 38.48
N LEU A 69 -16.87 32.00 38.84
CA LEU A 69 -17.50 31.66 40.11
C LEU A 69 -16.64 32.14 41.29
N LYS A 70 -15.32 31.87 41.26
CA LYS A 70 -14.38 32.36 42.29
C LYS A 70 -14.42 33.87 42.44
N GLN A 71 -14.45 34.61 41.33
CA GLN A 71 -14.56 36.08 41.36
C GLN A 71 -15.87 36.54 41.99
N LEU A 72 -17.01 35.95 41.61
CA LEU A 72 -18.32 36.29 42.18
C LEU A 72 -18.37 35.98 43.69
N THR A 73 -17.89 34.81 44.11
CA THR A 73 -17.84 34.45 45.53
C THR A 73 -16.97 35.43 46.32
N ALA A 74 -15.80 35.80 45.80
CA ALA A 74 -14.94 36.80 46.43
C ALA A 74 -15.63 38.17 46.57
N GLN A 75 -16.31 38.63 45.52
CA GLN A 75 -17.09 39.87 45.56
C GLN A 75 -18.21 39.82 46.61
N HIS A 76 -18.96 38.72 46.68
CA HIS A 76 -20.01 38.53 47.68
C HIS A 76 -19.47 38.51 49.11
N LEU A 77 -18.33 37.84 49.34
CA LEU A 77 -17.67 37.85 50.65
C LEU A 77 -17.25 39.26 51.07
N ILE A 78 -16.63 40.02 50.15
CA ILE A 78 -16.24 41.41 50.41
C ILE A 78 -17.48 42.27 50.73
N LEU A 79 -18.53 42.17 49.93
CA LEU A 79 -19.77 42.91 50.14
C LEU A 79 -20.41 42.57 51.49
N ASN A 80 -20.49 41.28 51.84
CA ASN A 80 -21.03 40.84 53.13
C ASN A 80 -20.19 41.36 54.30
N CYS A 81 -18.85 41.33 54.20
CA CYS A 81 -17.97 41.93 55.20
C CYS A 81 -18.19 43.44 55.37
N ILE A 82 -18.37 44.18 54.27
CA ILE A 82 -18.67 45.62 54.31
C ILE A 82 -20.04 45.86 54.96
N LEU A 83 -21.06 45.08 54.62
CA LEU A 83 -22.40 45.21 55.18
C LEU A 83 -22.41 44.92 56.68
N LEU A 84 -21.74 43.85 57.13
CA LEU A 84 -21.59 43.53 58.57
C LEU A 84 -20.81 44.63 59.32
N GLY A 85 -19.77 45.20 58.68
CA GLY A 85 -19.06 46.35 59.22
C GLY A 85 -19.94 47.60 59.35
N LYS A 86 -20.82 47.87 58.39
CA LYS A 86 -21.76 49.00 58.42
C LYS A 86 -22.89 48.83 59.44
N VAL A 87 -23.37 47.60 59.66
CA VAL A 87 -24.32 47.30 60.75
C VAL A 87 -23.69 47.59 62.12
N SER A 88 -22.37 47.45 62.24
CA SER A 88 -21.63 47.71 63.49
C SER A 88 -21.32 49.19 63.75
N VAL A 89 -21.38 50.05 62.74
CA VAL A 89 -21.10 51.51 62.85
C VAL A 89 -22.38 52.34 63.01
N GLY A 90 -23.56 51.71 62.91
CA GLY A 90 -24.87 52.37 63.07
C GLY A 90 -25.46 52.35 64.48
N MET A 91 -24.74 51.88 65.50
CA MET A 91 -25.23 51.80 66.88
C MET A 91 -24.23 52.36 67.89
N GLU A 92 -24.24 53.67 68.07
CA GLU A 92 -23.94 54.27 69.36
C GLU A 92 -25.17 55.03 69.85
N GLU A 93 -25.90 54.48 70.83
CA GLU A 93 -26.33 55.25 72.02
C GLU A 93 -26.86 54.35 73.16
N LYS A 94 -26.04 54.30 74.21
CA LYS A 94 -26.27 54.15 75.67
C LYS A 94 -27.53 53.45 76.23
N VAL A 95 -27.25 52.30 76.86
CA VAL A 95 -27.55 51.88 78.26
C VAL A 95 -29.01 51.91 78.78
N THR A 96 -29.61 50.73 79.05
CA THR A 96 -29.98 50.27 80.42
C THR A 96 -30.45 48.80 80.49
N GLN A 97 -29.79 48.05 81.38
CA GLN A 97 -30.26 46.96 82.27
C GLN A 97 -31.23 45.87 81.77
N THR A 98 -30.74 44.62 81.70
CA THR A 98 -31.04 43.56 82.70
C THR A 98 -30.03 42.40 82.56
N SER A 99 -29.56 41.89 83.69
CA SER A 99 -28.61 40.77 83.88
C SER A 99 -29.31 39.73 84.77
N PRO A 100 -29.02 38.40 84.71
CA PRO A 100 -27.85 37.82 85.41
C PRO A 100 -27.16 36.62 84.71
N TYR A 101 -25.90 36.81 84.32
CA TYR A 101 -24.64 36.04 84.56
C TYR A 101 -24.56 34.52 84.96
N PRO A 102 -23.35 33.85 84.91
CA PRO A 102 -22.89 32.82 83.93
C PRO A 102 -22.43 31.46 84.59
N PRO A 103 -21.61 30.54 83.99
CA PRO A 103 -20.13 30.72 83.93
C PRO A 103 -19.30 30.01 82.81
N GLN A 104 -18.15 30.66 82.53
CA GLN A 104 -16.80 30.11 82.34
C GLN A 104 -16.46 29.26 81.11
N LEU A 105 -15.59 29.81 80.26
CA LEU A 105 -14.58 29.03 79.55
C LEU A 105 -13.19 29.53 79.94
N MET A 106 -12.48 28.65 80.64
CA MET A 106 -11.07 28.76 81.04
C MET A 106 -10.12 28.84 79.83
N PRO A 107 -8.89 29.36 80.04
CA PRO A 107 -7.85 29.34 79.02
C PRO A 107 -7.18 27.95 78.97
N ARG A 108 -7.28 27.25 77.84
CA ARG A 108 -6.38 26.14 77.47
C ARG A 108 -5.55 26.61 76.29
N GLN A 109 -4.31 27.02 76.55
CA GLN A 109 -3.13 26.18 76.41
C GLN A 109 -2.99 25.61 75.00
N ALA A 110 -1.95 26.10 74.34
CA ALA A 110 -1.34 25.51 73.18
C ALA A 110 -0.98 24.05 73.47
N GLU A 111 -1.65 23.12 72.81
CA GLU A 111 -1.06 21.85 72.44
C GLU A 111 -1.01 21.80 70.92
N ARG A 112 0.22 21.66 70.44
CA ARG A 112 0.54 21.32 69.07
C ARG A 112 -0.09 19.97 68.79
N ASP A 113 -1.02 19.95 67.86
CA ASP A 113 -1.13 18.83 66.94
C ASP A 113 -1.06 19.41 65.53
N GLN A 114 0.18 19.54 65.05
CA GLN A 114 0.45 19.38 63.63
C GLN A 114 0.03 17.97 63.26
N ALA A 115 -1.25 17.81 62.92
CA ALA A 115 -1.61 16.77 61.97
C ALA A 115 -1.01 17.24 60.63
N ASP A 116 0.19 16.74 60.33
CA ASP A 116 0.73 16.70 58.98
C ASP A 116 -0.34 16.07 58.08
N ILE A 117 -1.17 16.90 57.45
CA ILE A 117 -1.83 16.53 56.22
C ILE A 117 -0.77 16.77 55.15
N GLU A 118 0.15 15.82 55.06
CA GLU A 118 0.92 15.58 53.85
C GLU A 118 -0.11 15.55 52.70
N PRO A 119 0.09 16.31 51.61
CA PRO A 119 -0.71 16.07 50.41
C PRO A 119 -0.41 14.64 49.98
N GLN A 120 -1.30 13.70 50.31
CA GLN A 120 -1.27 12.36 49.78
C GLN A 120 -1.41 12.49 48.26
N LYS A 121 -0.27 12.55 47.59
CA LYS A 121 -0.13 12.30 46.18
C LYS A 121 -0.69 10.88 46.01
N PRO A 122 -1.77 10.68 45.24
CA PRO A 122 -2.34 9.36 45.11
C PRO A 122 -1.28 8.49 44.42
N ALA A 123 -0.62 7.61 45.18
CA ALA A 123 0.41 6.69 44.69
C ALA A 123 -0.07 5.86 43.48
N HIS A 124 -1.40 5.74 43.33
CA HIS A 124 -2.05 5.10 42.21
C HIS A 124 -1.86 5.86 40.86
N ASN A 125 -1.74 7.19 40.86
CA ASN A 125 -1.53 7.97 39.64
C ASN A 125 -0.09 7.85 39.13
N GLU A 126 0.91 7.79 40.02
CA GLU A 126 2.31 7.62 39.61
C GLU A 126 2.56 6.23 39.00
N SER A 127 1.87 5.20 39.50
CA SER A 127 1.94 3.85 38.93
C SER A 127 1.36 3.77 37.52
N VAL A 128 0.21 4.42 37.27
CA VAL A 128 -0.43 4.45 35.94
C VAL A 128 0.38 5.31 34.97
N GLU A 129 0.93 6.43 35.44
CA GLU A 129 1.78 7.30 34.62
C GLU A 129 3.10 6.61 34.25
N ALA A 130 3.71 5.85 35.17
CA ALA A 130 4.89 5.03 34.88
C ALA A 130 4.60 3.93 33.86
N GLU A 131 3.46 3.24 33.97
CA GLU A 131 3.05 2.20 33.03
C GLU A 131 2.76 2.76 31.62
N LEU A 132 2.15 3.95 31.53
CA LEU A 132 1.93 4.65 30.27
C LEU A 132 3.25 5.10 29.62
N ARG A 133 4.20 5.60 30.42
CA ARG A 133 5.55 5.95 29.92
C ARG A 133 6.30 4.74 29.41
N GLU A 134 6.19 3.60 30.09
CA GLU A 134 6.81 2.35 29.64
C GLU A 134 6.18 1.85 28.32
N LYS A 135 4.85 1.94 28.20
CA LYS A 135 4.14 1.60 26.94
C LYS A 135 4.52 2.54 25.79
N LEU A 136 4.65 3.84 26.05
CA LEU A 136 5.14 4.82 25.07
C LEU A 136 6.56 4.50 24.61
N ALA A 137 7.48 4.22 25.54
CA ALA A 137 8.86 3.85 25.21
C ALA A 137 8.92 2.56 24.36
N LYS A 138 8.06 1.57 24.63
CA LYS A 138 7.94 0.35 23.81
C LYS A 138 7.41 0.65 22.41
N MET A 139 6.41 1.52 22.29
CA MET A 139 5.88 1.95 20.99
C MET A 139 6.91 2.72 20.17
N GLU A 140 7.68 3.61 20.79
CA GLU A 140 8.77 4.35 20.14
C GLU A 140 9.86 3.39 19.63
N ALA A 141 10.28 2.42 20.46
CA ALA A 141 11.25 1.41 20.06
C ALA A 141 10.74 0.54 18.89
N MET A 142 9.45 0.19 18.89
CA MET A 142 8.83 -0.53 17.77
C MET A 142 8.82 0.31 16.49
N TYR A 143 8.48 1.60 16.60
CA TYR A 143 8.48 2.51 15.45
C TYR A 143 9.86 2.61 14.81
N ASP A 144 10.92 2.68 15.61
CA ASP A 144 12.31 2.70 15.12
C ASP A 144 12.72 1.39 14.42
N ILE A 145 12.21 0.25 14.86
CA ILE A 145 12.41 -1.04 14.18
C ILE A 145 11.71 -1.02 12.83
N ILE A 146 10.42 -0.68 12.80
CA ILE A 146 9.60 -0.65 11.58
C ILE A 146 10.21 0.31 10.56
N LYS A 147 10.68 1.49 10.99
CA LYS A 147 11.32 2.47 10.12
C LYS A 147 12.58 1.89 9.46
N ARG A 148 13.44 1.21 10.22
CA ARG A 148 14.65 0.56 9.68
C ARG A 148 14.31 -0.56 8.69
N GLU A 149 13.32 -1.38 8.99
CA GLU A 149 12.87 -2.45 8.09
C GLU A 149 12.27 -1.91 6.80
N ASN A 150 11.51 -0.81 6.87
CA ASN A 150 10.93 -0.17 5.70
C ASN A 150 12.02 0.43 4.80
N GLU A 151 13.04 1.08 5.37
CA GLU A 151 14.22 1.54 4.62
C GLU A 151 14.98 0.39 3.96
N SER A 152 15.14 -0.74 4.66
CA SER A 152 15.77 -1.95 4.11
C SER A 152 14.98 -2.51 2.92
N THR A 153 13.66 -2.64 3.08
CA THR A 153 12.74 -3.11 2.04
C THR A 153 12.77 -2.19 0.82
N LYS A 154 12.80 -0.87 1.03
CA LYS A 154 12.92 0.12 -0.05
C LYS A 154 14.22 -0.07 -0.86
N ARG A 155 15.34 -0.37 -0.19
CA ARG A 155 16.61 -0.69 -0.87
C ARG A 155 16.53 -2.01 -1.66
N GLN A 156 15.86 -3.03 -1.13
CA GLN A 156 15.66 -4.30 -1.83
C GLN A 156 14.78 -4.13 -3.07
N MET A 157 13.67 -3.38 -2.95
CA MET A 157 12.81 -2.98 -4.07
C MET A 157 13.61 -2.27 -5.16
N ALA A 158 14.43 -1.29 -4.81
CA ALA A 158 15.26 -0.58 -5.79
C ALA A 158 16.21 -1.53 -6.56
N LYS A 159 16.82 -2.50 -5.86
CA LYS A 159 17.67 -3.52 -6.49
C LYS A 159 16.89 -4.42 -7.45
N LEU A 160 15.70 -4.86 -7.06
CA LEU A 160 14.84 -5.71 -7.91
C LEU A 160 14.34 -4.95 -9.14
N THR A 161 13.92 -3.69 -8.98
CA THR A 161 13.51 -2.82 -10.09
C THR A 161 14.65 -2.64 -11.09
N SER A 162 15.88 -2.42 -10.61
CA SER A 162 17.05 -2.33 -11.50
C SER A 162 17.31 -3.63 -12.26
N LYS A 163 17.20 -4.80 -11.60
CA LYS A 163 17.35 -6.10 -12.27
C LYS A 163 16.27 -6.33 -13.33
N LEU A 164 15.02 -5.99 -13.01
CA LEU A 164 13.91 -6.09 -13.96
C LEU A 164 14.13 -5.21 -15.19
N ARG A 165 14.68 -4.00 -15.01
CA ARG A 165 15.00 -3.11 -16.13
C ARG A 165 16.04 -3.75 -17.05
N ILE A 166 17.13 -4.29 -16.50
CA ILE A 166 18.18 -4.97 -17.27
C ILE A 166 17.60 -6.16 -18.05
N LEU A 167 16.82 -7.02 -17.39
CA LEU A 167 16.19 -8.17 -18.07
C LEU A 167 15.19 -7.74 -19.15
N SER A 168 14.51 -6.61 -18.97
CA SER A 168 13.62 -6.05 -19.99
C SER A 168 14.41 -5.54 -21.21
N GLU A 169 15.52 -4.86 -20.99
CA GLU A 169 16.43 -4.39 -22.04
C GLU A 169 17.03 -5.59 -22.81
N GLU A 170 17.42 -6.66 -22.10
CA GLU A 170 17.90 -7.91 -22.70
C GLU A 170 16.81 -8.63 -23.53
N ASN A 171 15.58 -8.68 -23.04
CA ASN A 171 14.45 -9.23 -23.81
C ASN A 171 14.16 -8.41 -25.08
N GLU A 172 14.19 -7.08 -25.00
CA GLU A 172 13.99 -6.23 -26.16
C GLU A 172 15.10 -6.43 -27.21
N TYR A 173 16.34 -6.65 -26.77
CA TYR A 173 17.45 -7.01 -27.65
C TYR A 173 17.25 -8.38 -28.32
N LEU A 174 16.78 -9.38 -27.57
CA LEU A 174 16.45 -10.71 -28.10
C LEU A 174 15.30 -10.65 -29.11
N ASP A 175 14.23 -9.91 -28.81
CA ASP A 175 13.09 -9.72 -29.73
C ASP A 175 13.54 -9.06 -31.05
N LYS A 176 14.44 -8.08 -30.98
CA LYS A 176 15.02 -7.41 -32.17
C LYS A 176 15.95 -8.32 -32.97
N SER A 177 16.74 -9.17 -32.31
CA SER A 177 17.72 -10.04 -32.97
C SER A 177 17.12 -11.33 -33.54
N LEU A 178 16.04 -11.85 -32.95
CA LEU A 178 15.38 -13.09 -33.38
C LEU A 178 14.19 -12.85 -34.32
N GLY A 179 13.74 -11.60 -34.50
CA GLY A 179 12.60 -11.26 -35.36
C GLY A 179 11.26 -11.82 -34.88
N THR A 180 11.24 -12.50 -33.75
CA THR A 180 10.04 -13.10 -33.13
C THR A 180 9.55 -12.17 -32.04
N THR A 181 8.55 -11.34 -32.33
CA THR A 181 7.82 -10.60 -31.31
C THR A 181 6.96 -11.58 -30.51
N ILE A 182 7.45 -12.06 -29.37
CA ILE A 182 6.64 -12.86 -28.43
C ILE A 182 5.82 -11.89 -27.58
N HIS A 183 4.70 -11.41 -28.12
CA HIS A 183 3.74 -10.68 -27.32
C HIS A 183 2.93 -11.64 -26.44
N LYS A 184 3.21 -11.63 -25.14
CA LYS A 184 2.37 -12.30 -24.13
C LYS A 184 1.20 -11.38 -23.76
N GLN A 185 -0.01 -11.69 -24.26
CA GLN A 185 -1.26 -11.19 -23.66
C GLN A 185 -1.88 -12.30 -22.79
N GLY A 186 -1.73 -12.20 -21.47
CA GLY A 186 -2.36 -13.13 -20.52
C GLY A 186 -1.86 -14.58 -20.64
N ARG A 187 -2.79 -15.56 -20.57
CA ARG A 187 -2.51 -17.01 -20.57
C ARG A 187 -2.23 -17.61 -21.95
N PHE A 188 -2.31 -16.83 -23.03
CA PHE A 188 -2.18 -17.33 -24.38
C PHE A 188 -0.83 -16.92 -24.98
N VAL A 189 -0.03 -17.91 -25.36
CA VAL A 189 1.18 -17.70 -26.15
C VAL A 189 0.77 -17.64 -27.61
N VAL A 190 0.60 -16.43 -28.16
CA VAL A 190 0.41 -16.26 -29.60
C VAL A 190 1.80 -16.35 -30.23
N ARG A 191 2.16 -17.53 -30.74
CA ARG A 191 3.36 -17.69 -31.56
C ARG A 191 3.08 -17.06 -32.92
N LYS A 192 3.75 -15.95 -33.22
CA LYS A 192 3.73 -15.37 -34.58
C LYS A 192 4.55 -16.31 -35.46
N TYR A 193 3.87 -17.10 -36.30
CA TYR A 193 4.54 -17.96 -37.27
C TYR A 193 5.19 -17.09 -38.34
N LEU A 194 6.42 -17.41 -38.72
CA LEU A 194 7.06 -16.80 -39.88
C LEU A 194 6.44 -17.45 -41.13
N GLU A 195 5.88 -16.65 -42.04
CA GLU A 195 5.27 -17.16 -43.26
C GLU A 195 6.13 -16.86 -44.48
N CYS A 196 6.35 -17.86 -45.33
CA CYS A 196 7.05 -17.68 -46.59
C CYS A 196 6.14 -17.00 -47.62
N ASP A 197 6.57 -15.87 -48.20
CA ASP A 197 5.82 -15.12 -49.23
C ASP A 197 5.59 -15.90 -50.54
N ARG A 198 6.40 -16.93 -50.79
CA ARG A 198 6.35 -17.72 -52.03
C ARG A 198 5.50 -18.98 -51.93
N CYS A 199 5.60 -19.71 -50.81
CA CYS A 199 4.91 -20.98 -50.62
C CYS A 199 3.83 -20.94 -49.53
N TYR A 200 3.69 -19.82 -48.81
CA TYR A 200 2.72 -19.61 -47.73
C TYR A 200 2.80 -20.65 -46.60
N GLN A 201 3.94 -21.34 -46.50
CA GLN A 201 4.20 -22.27 -45.42
C GLN A 201 4.64 -21.49 -44.19
N GLY A 202 4.06 -21.84 -43.03
CA GLY A 202 4.41 -21.28 -41.73
C GLY A 202 5.58 -22.03 -41.08
N PHE A 203 6.45 -21.28 -40.41
CA PHE A 203 7.63 -21.76 -39.69
C PHE A 203 7.62 -21.25 -38.26
N SER A 204 8.16 -22.04 -37.34
CA SER A 204 8.26 -21.68 -35.92
C SER A 204 9.49 -20.82 -35.60
N SER A 205 10.51 -20.83 -36.46
CA SER A 205 11.71 -20.02 -36.34
C SER A 205 12.35 -19.73 -37.69
N GLN A 206 13.22 -18.71 -37.75
CA GLN A 206 13.97 -18.38 -38.97
C GLN A 206 14.98 -19.49 -39.32
N GLU A 207 15.57 -20.13 -38.31
CA GLU A 207 16.48 -21.25 -38.51
C GLU A 207 15.78 -22.47 -39.14
N GLU A 208 14.54 -22.76 -38.72
CA GLU A 208 13.71 -23.80 -39.34
C GLU A 208 13.40 -23.46 -40.81
N MET A 209 13.04 -22.21 -41.06
CA MET A 209 12.76 -21.69 -42.40
C MET A 209 13.99 -21.78 -43.32
N GLU A 210 15.18 -21.45 -42.84
CA GLU A 210 16.43 -21.49 -43.61
C GLU A 210 16.92 -22.92 -43.91
N LYS A 211 16.65 -23.87 -42.99
CA LYS A 211 16.99 -25.30 -43.19
C LYS A 211 16.04 -26.01 -44.15
N SER A 212 14.82 -25.51 -44.29
CA SER A 212 13.81 -26.10 -45.15
C SER A 212 13.92 -25.62 -46.61
N THR A 213 13.50 -26.46 -47.56
CA THR A 213 13.51 -26.11 -48.99
C THR A 213 12.15 -25.58 -49.41
N CYS A 214 12.12 -24.38 -49.98
CA CYS A 214 10.88 -23.77 -50.45
C CYS A 214 10.46 -24.39 -51.78
N ARG A 215 9.29 -25.02 -51.82
CA ARG A 215 8.63 -25.43 -53.06
C ARG A 215 7.57 -24.41 -53.43
N TYR A 216 7.73 -23.72 -54.55
CA TYR A 216 6.82 -22.65 -54.97
C TYR A 216 6.58 -22.65 -56.47
N HIS A 217 5.54 -21.93 -56.91
CA HIS A 217 5.30 -21.62 -58.31
C HIS A 217 5.70 -20.15 -58.57
N PRO A 218 6.65 -19.86 -59.48
CA PRO A 218 7.10 -18.49 -59.74
C PRO A 218 6.08 -17.64 -60.51
N LYS A 219 5.09 -18.27 -61.15
CA LYS A 219 4.03 -17.60 -61.89
C LYS A 219 2.70 -17.80 -61.17
N HIS A 220 1.80 -16.85 -61.31
CA HIS A 220 0.46 -16.94 -60.74
C HIS A 220 -0.38 -18.04 -61.40
N ALA A 221 -1.31 -18.58 -60.62
CA ALA A 221 -2.33 -19.48 -61.12
C ALA A 221 -3.29 -18.73 -62.04
N VAL A 222 -3.56 -19.28 -63.21
CA VAL A 222 -4.50 -18.73 -64.18
C VAL A 222 -5.79 -19.58 -64.14
N PRO A 223 -6.97 -18.96 -64.05
CA PRO A 223 -8.23 -19.68 -64.11
C PRO A 223 -8.48 -20.24 -65.52
N HIS A 224 -9.03 -21.45 -65.57
CA HIS A 224 -9.42 -22.12 -66.80
C HIS A 224 -10.81 -22.75 -66.65
N ASP A 225 -11.73 -22.35 -67.50
CA ASP A 225 -13.07 -22.93 -67.57
C ASP A 225 -13.02 -24.16 -68.48
N GLY A 226 -12.94 -25.34 -67.86
CA GLY A 226 -13.01 -26.62 -68.55
C GLY A 226 -14.39 -27.29 -68.41
N PRO A 227 -14.67 -28.36 -69.16
CA PRO A 227 -15.94 -29.09 -69.09
C PRO A 227 -16.25 -29.68 -67.70
N ASP A 228 -15.23 -29.92 -66.86
CA ASP A 228 -15.39 -30.41 -65.48
C ASP A 228 -15.46 -29.29 -64.42
N GLY A 229 -15.64 -28.03 -64.83
CA GLY A 229 -15.68 -26.85 -63.97
C GLY A 229 -14.39 -26.03 -63.95
N ARG A 230 -14.36 -25.00 -63.08
CA ARG A 230 -13.22 -24.07 -62.93
C ARG A 230 -12.00 -24.77 -62.35
N LYS A 231 -10.97 -24.98 -63.18
CA LYS A 231 -9.64 -25.45 -62.76
C LYS A 231 -8.67 -24.27 -62.75
N TYR A 232 -7.60 -24.39 -61.99
CA TYR A 232 -6.50 -23.44 -61.99
C TYR A 232 -5.24 -24.17 -62.49
N TYR A 233 -4.46 -23.54 -63.35
CA TYR A 233 -3.14 -24.05 -63.72
C TYR A 233 -2.06 -23.00 -63.45
N TYR A 234 -0.87 -23.47 -63.08
CA TYR A 234 0.29 -22.62 -62.97
C TYR A 234 1.04 -22.59 -64.30
N LEU A 235 1.28 -21.39 -64.84
CA LEU A 235 2.04 -21.20 -66.10
C LEU A 235 3.49 -21.71 -66.06
N CYS A 236 4.00 -22.16 -64.90
CA CYS A 236 5.33 -22.73 -64.79
C CYS A 236 5.40 -24.23 -65.10
N CYS A 237 4.31 -24.99 -64.87
CA CYS A 237 4.33 -26.46 -64.99
C CYS A 237 3.13 -27.01 -65.76
N SER A 238 2.15 -26.18 -66.13
CA SER A 238 0.95 -26.58 -66.87
C SER A 238 0.13 -27.68 -66.18
N GLU A 239 0.37 -27.93 -64.90
CA GLU A 239 -0.35 -28.93 -64.13
C GLU A 239 -1.73 -28.37 -63.71
N PRO A 240 -2.82 -29.10 -63.98
CA PRO A 240 -4.14 -28.74 -63.49
C PRO A 240 -4.22 -29.06 -62.00
N VAL A 241 -4.51 -28.05 -61.19
CA VAL A 241 -4.59 -28.20 -59.73
C VAL A 241 -5.92 -27.69 -59.19
N LYS A 242 -6.42 -28.42 -58.18
CA LYS A 242 -7.49 -27.92 -57.33
C LYS A 242 -6.92 -26.78 -56.49
N LYS A 243 -7.70 -25.71 -56.30
CA LYS A 243 -7.33 -24.51 -55.56
C LYS A 243 -6.72 -24.90 -54.20
N GLY A 244 -5.44 -24.58 -53.99
CA GLY A 244 -4.75 -24.74 -52.69
C GLY A 244 -3.99 -26.05 -52.44
N GLN A 245 -3.83 -26.95 -53.43
CA GLN A 245 -3.17 -28.26 -53.22
C GLN A 245 -1.97 -28.55 -54.13
N ALA A 246 -1.38 -27.55 -54.77
CA ALA A 246 -0.24 -27.77 -55.66
C ALA A 246 1.08 -27.80 -54.88
N SER A 247 1.83 -28.90 -54.95
CA SER A 247 3.25 -28.91 -54.57
C SER A 247 4.03 -28.07 -55.59
N GLY A 248 4.74 -27.04 -55.14
CA GLY A 248 5.42 -26.10 -56.02
C GLY A 248 6.33 -26.74 -57.06
N CYS A 249 6.27 -26.24 -58.30
CA CYS A 249 7.03 -26.71 -59.47
C CYS A 249 8.54 -26.38 -59.40
N CYS A 250 8.92 -25.41 -58.55
CA CYS A 250 10.30 -24.95 -58.40
C CYS A 250 10.75 -25.04 -56.95
N THR A 251 12.04 -25.29 -56.75
CA THR A 251 12.70 -25.29 -55.45
C THR A 251 13.58 -24.06 -55.27
N GLY A 252 13.60 -23.48 -54.08
CA GLY A 252 14.49 -22.37 -53.74
C GLY A 252 14.56 -22.11 -52.25
N ARG A 253 15.09 -20.94 -51.89
CA ARG A 253 15.06 -20.47 -50.49
C ARG A 253 13.72 -19.82 -50.19
N HIS A 254 13.25 -20.01 -48.95
CA HIS A 254 12.08 -19.30 -48.44
C HIS A 254 12.36 -17.80 -48.39
N ILE A 255 11.32 -16.98 -48.60
CA ILE A 255 11.39 -15.52 -48.49
C ILE A 255 10.41 -15.08 -47.42
N LEU A 256 10.89 -14.35 -46.42
CA LEU A 256 10.06 -13.83 -45.36
C LEU A 256 9.10 -12.77 -45.90
N ASN A 257 7.81 -12.93 -45.64
CA ASN A 257 6.85 -11.87 -45.92
C ASN A 257 6.99 -10.76 -44.86
N LEU A 258 7.75 -9.71 -45.17
CA LEU A 258 7.91 -8.54 -44.31
C LEU A 258 6.73 -7.55 -44.39
N LYS A 259 5.63 -7.89 -45.08
CA LYS A 259 4.43 -7.04 -45.09
C LYS A 259 3.72 -7.16 -43.74
N ASN A 260 4.12 -6.31 -42.80
CA ASN A 260 3.30 -5.61 -41.80
C ASN A 260 4.22 -5.02 -40.72
N GLY A 261 4.75 -3.83 -41.02
CA GLY A 261 5.03 -2.79 -40.03
C GLY A 261 3.89 -1.80 -40.06
#